data_AF-A0A2M7PTI1-F1
#
_entry.id   AF-A0A2M7PTI1-F1
#
_cell.length_a   1.000
_cell.length_b   1.000
_cell.length_c   1.000
_cell.angle_alpha   90.00
_cell.angle_beta   90.00
_cell.angle_gamma   90.00
#
_symmetry.space_group_name_H-M   'P 1'
#
loop_
_entity.id
_entity.type
_entity.pdbx_description
1 polymer ?
#
loop_
_entity_poly.entity_id
_entity_poly.type
_entity_poly.pdbx_seq_one_letter_code
_entity_poly.pdbx_strand_id
1 'polypeptide(L)' 'NIMKLHLDLLKETREKTWQIPGRREKQYQEHRAIFQAIKEHNSKKAGEAILKHLRSIRKVVVEI' A
#
# COMPACT_ATOMS: atom_id res chain seq x y z
N ASN A 1 -9.02 -20.92 3.67
CA ASN A 1 -7.61 -20.49 3.87
C ASN A 1 -7.62 -18.99 4.13
N ILE A 2 -7.36 -18.57 5.36
CA ILE A 2 -7.46 -17.17 5.81
C ILE A 2 -6.48 -16.24 5.08
N MET A 3 -5.28 -16.74 4.73
CA MET A 3 -4.30 -15.93 3.99
C MET A 3 -4.81 -15.51 2.62
N LYS A 4 -5.51 -16.40 1.91
CA LYS A 4 -6.09 -16.10 0.60
C LYS A 4 -7.14 -14.99 0.68
N LEU A 5 -8.02 -15.06 1.68
CA LEU A 5 -9.05 -14.04 1.92
C LEU A 5 -8.44 -12.64 2.17
N HIS A 6 -7.34 -12.56 2.92
CA HIS A 6 -6.65 -11.28 3.14
C HIS A 6 -6.00 -10.74 1.87
N LEU A 7 -5.42 -11.61 1.03
CA LEU A 7 -4.83 -11.20 -0.25
C LEU A 7 -5.89 -10.72 -1.24
N ASP A 8 -7.04 -11.40 -1.29
CA ASP A 8 -8.17 -11.01 -2.15
C ASP A 8 -8.75 -9.66 -1.70
N LEU A 9 -8.91 -9.44 -0.38
CA LEU A 9 -9.36 -8.15 0.17
C LEU A 9 -8.39 -7.00 -0.17
N LEU A 10 -7.08 -7.24 -0.09
CA LEU A 10 -6.07 -6.24 -0.46
C LEU A 10 -6.14 -5.91 -1.96
N LYS A 11 -6.39 -6.91 -2.81
CA LYS A 11 -6.54 -6.74 -4.25
C LYS A 11 -7.78 -5.91 -4.58
N GLU A 12 -8.95 -6.26 -4.04
CA GLU A 12 -10.19 -5.52 -4.27
C GLU A 12 -10.11 -4.08 -3.76
N THR A 13 -9.50 -3.88 -2.59
CA THR A 13 -9.28 -2.55 -2.03
C THR A 13 -8.39 -1.72 -2.95
N ARG A 14 -7.32 -2.30 -3.49
CA ARG A 14 -6.45 -1.62 -4.46
C ARG A 14 -7.22 -1.23 -5.72
N GLU A 15 -8.00 -2.14 -6.28
CA GLU A 15 -8.76 -1.89 -7.51
C GLU A 15 -9.79 -0.77 -7.34
N LYS A 16 -10.50 -0.72 -6.21
CA LYS A 16 -11.43 0.36 -5.88
C LYS A 16 -10.72 1.70 -5.70
N THR A 17 -9.63 1.72 -4.93
CA THR A 17 -8.89 2.96 -4.67
C THR A 17 -8.19 3.52 -5.91
N TRP A 18 -7.81 2.70 -6.88
CA TRP A 18 -7.21 3.14 -8.14
C TRP A 18 -8.12 3.97 -9.03
N GLN A 19 -9.44 3.89 -8.85
CA GLN A 19 -10.39 4.73 -9.60
C GLN A 19 -10.35 6.19 -9.14
N ILE A 20 -9.78 6.46 -7.96
CA ILE A 20 -9.63 7.82 -7.45
C ILE A 20 -8.51 8.54 -8.21
N PRO A 21 -8.77 9.73 -8.79
CA PRO A 21 -7.75 10.50 -9.50
C PRO A 21 -6.47 10.69 -8.68
N GLY A 22 -5.32 10.43 -9.29
CA GLY A 22 -4.00 10.55 -8.66
C GLY A 22 -3.64 9.42 -7.67
N ARG A 23 -4.56 8.53 -7.29
CA ARG A 23 -4.27 7.47 -6.30
C ARG A 23 -3.32 6.41 -6.84
N ARG A 24 -3.45 6.03 -8.12
CA ARG A 24 -2.58 5.04 -8.75
C ARG A 24 -1.11 5.49 -8.70
N GLU A 25 -0.84 6.73 -9.09
CA GLU A 25 0.51 7.30 -9.07
C GLU A 25 1.07 7.36 -7.64
N LYS A 26 0.28 7.86 -6.69
CA LYS A 26 0.66 7.88 -5.28
C LYS A 26 1.02 6.49 -4.74
N GLN A 27 0.20 5.49 -5.06
CA GLN A 27 0.45 4.12 -4.61
C GLN A 27 1.72 3.53 -5.27
N TYR A 28 1.98 3.84 -6.55
CA TYR A 28 3.22 3.45 -7.21
C TYR A 28 4.44 4.01 -6.47
N GLN A 29 4.43 5.29 -6.11
CA GLN A 29 5.52 5.92 -5.35
C GLN A 29 5.70 5.31 -3.94
N GLU A 30 4.59 4.98 -3.27
CA GLU A 30 4.61 4.28 -1.98
C GLU A 30 5.27 2.90 -2.09
N HIS A 31 4.90 2.10 -3.09
CA HIS A 31 5.52 0.79 -3.33
C HIS A 31 7.00 0.92 -3.73
N ARG A 32 7.35 1.93 -4.53
CA ARG A 32 8.74 2.21 -4.90
C ARG A 32 9.59 2.51 -3.67
N ALA A 33 9.07 3.29 -2.72
CA ALA A 33 9.77 3.61 -1.47
C ALA A 33 10.01 2.36 -0.60
N ILE A 34 9.01 1.47 -0.49
CA ILE A 34 9.14 0.19 0.22
C ILE A 34 10.23 -0.66 -0.46
N PHE A 35 10.17 -0.80 -1.79
CA PHE A 35 11.14 -1.58 -2.54
C PHE A 35 12.56 -1.05 -2.37
N GLN A 36 12.78 0.27 -2.44
CA GLN A 36 14.10 0.86 -2.22
C GLN A 36 14.63 0.58 -0.80
N ALA A 37 13.77 0.71 0.22
CA ALA A 37 14.17 0.41 1.60
C ALA A 37 14.58 -1.05 1.80
N ILE A 38 13.89 -1.99 1.14
CA ILE A 38 14.26 -3.41 1.12
C ILE A 38 15.57 -3.62 0.38
N LYS A 39 15.75 -2.99 -0.80
CA LYS A 39 16.97 -3.07 -1.60
C LYS A 39 18.20 -2.55 -0.84
N GLU A 40 18.01 -1.53 0.00
CA GLU A 40 19.04 -0.98 0.89
C GLU A 40 19.28 -1.85 2.15
N HIS A 41 18.60 -2.99 2.30
CA HIS A 41 18.61 -3.84 3.49
C HIS A 41 18.28 -3.07 4.79
N ASN A 42 17.49 -2.00 4.69
CA ASN A 42 17.11 -1.16 5.82
C ASN A 42 15.73 -1.56 6.33
N SER A 43 15.70 -2.55 7.21
CA SER A 43 14.46 -3.10 7.79
C SER A 43 13.61 -2.05 8.51
N LYS A 44 14.24 -1.07 9.18
CA LYS A 44 13.53 0.03 9.85
C LYS A 44 12.81 0.92 8.84
N LYS A 45 13.52 1.37 7.80
CA LYS A 45 12.97 2.19 6.72
C LYS A 45 11.88 1.46 5.95
N ALA A 46 12.02 0.15 5.74
CA ALA A 46 11.01 -0.68 5.10
C ALA A 46 9.73 -0.75 5.96
N GLY A 47 9.88 -0.94 7.28
CA GLY A 47 8.79 -0.92 8.25
C GLY A 47 8.04 0.42 8.29
N GLU A 48 8.77 1.53 8.30
CA GLU A 48 8.19 2.88 8.25
C GLU A 48 7.45 3.12 6.92
N ALA A 49 8.01 2.68 5.80
CA ALA A 49 7.42 2.84 4.48
C ALA A 49 6.12 2.04 4.32
N ILE A 50 6.07 0.78 4.78
CA ILE A 50 4.84 -0.01 4.71
C ILE A 50 3.76 0.54 5.65
N LEU A 51 4.13 1.01 6.85
CA LEU A 51 3.17 1.63 7.76
C LEU A 51 2.58 2.91 7.18
N LYS A 52 3.40 3.74 6.51
CA LYS A 52 2.94 4.93 5.80
C LYS A 52 1.97 4.58 4.66
N HIS A 53 2.29 3.55 3.87
CA HIS A 53 1.41 3.05 2.80
C HIS A 53 0.06 2.61 3.35
N LEU A 54 0.04 1.78 4.39
CA LEU A 54 -1.20 1.29 5.03
C LEU A 54 -2.05 2.43 5.60
N ARG A 55 -1.42 3.43 6.24
CA ARG A 55 -2.13 4.63 6.70
C ARG A 55 -2.74 5.41 5.55
N SER A 56 -2.04 5.53 4.41
CA SER A 56 -2.61 6.19 3.24
C SER A 56 -3.74 5.39 2.61
N ILE A 57 -3.69 4.05 2.60
CA ILE A 57 -4.81 3.21 2.15
C ILE A 57 -6.01 3.41 3.08
N ARG A 58 -5.81 3.36 4.40
CA ARG A 58 -6.87 3.59 5.39
C ARG A 58 -7.59 4.92 5.17
N LYS A 59 -6.86 6.01 4.97
CA LYS A 59 -7.49 7.33 4.70
C LYS A 59 -8.45 7.25 3.52
N VAL A 60 -7.99 6.65 2.43
CA VAL A 60 -8.81 6.54 1.22
C VAL A 60 -10.01 5.61 1.43
N VAL A 61 -9.85 4.48 2.13
CA VAL A 61 -10.95 3.55 2.37
C VAL A 61 -12.00 4.12 3.35
N VAL A 62 -11.59 4.96 4.30
CA VAL A 62 -12.49 5.58 5.29
C VAL A 62 -13.14 6.88 4.76
N GLU A 63 -12.50 7.55 3.80
CA GLU A 63 -13.00 8.79 3.18
C GLU A 63 -13.83 8.53 1.90
N ILE A 64 -13.94 7.28 1.45
CA ILE A 64 -14.95 6.82 0.45
C ILE A 64 -16.28 6.60 1.18
#